data_AF-A0A5N5TJX6-F1
#
_entry.id   AF-A0A5N5TJX6-F1
#
_cell.length_a   1.000
_cell.length_b   1.000
_cell.length_c   1.000
_cell.angle_alpha   90.00
_cell.angle_beta   90.00
_cell.angle_gamma   90.00
#
_symmetry.space_group_name_H-M   'P 1'
#
loop_
_entity.id
_entity.type
_entity.pdbx_description
1 polymer ?
#
loop_
_entity_poly.entity_id
_entity_poly.type
_entity_poly.pdbx_seq_one_letter_code
_entity_poly.pdbx_strand_id
1 'polypeptide(L)'
;MRVLWFNIILAIGCLAFANVRAGDFGNIVGTDGVPSRFKAEVNNFMLKQFNLSLKYLLTGVAYGSQQVQRNGMAKYLRELSDQHWSQGIDFLKKYFARSGRINDVFFNFNGKNEIHLVPTNDMRIPYIETLEDLHKDSGEVISILNKLHKISDKHDDFHDADWAHFFEERAEKEVERVRQLKGFITTLEKMSNSSLALHVFDSHI
;
A
#
# COMPACT_ATOMS: atom_id res chain seq x y z
N MET A 1 14.29 -12.13 -2.82
CA MET A 1 14.83 -11.99 -1.45
C MET A 1 15.98 -10.97 -1.31
N ARG A 2 16.83 -10.71 -2.32
CA ARG A 2 17.97 -9.77 -2.16
C ARG A 2 17.61 -8.28 -2.22
N VAL A 3 16.53 -7.91 -2.93
CA VAL A 3 16.14 -6.50 -3.12
C VAL A 3 15.54 -5.87 -1.85
N LEU A 4 14.75 -6.65 -1.10
CA LEU A 4 14.06 -6.19 0.11
C LEU A 4 15.03 -5.91 1.27
N TRP A 5 16.04 -6.76 1.45
CA TRP A 5 17.12 -6.53 2.42
C TRP A 5 18.00 -5.33 2.06
N PHE A 6 18.29 -5.15 0.77
CA PHE A 6 19.05 -3.99 0.31
C PHE A 6 18.30 -2.67 0.56
N ASN A 7 16.99 -2.63 0.36
CA ASN A 7 16.17 -1.45 0.60
C ASN A 7 16.03 -1.11 2.09
N ILE A 8 15.97 -2.11 2.97
CA ILE A 8 15.98 -1.90 4.44
C ILE A 8 17.33 -1.34 4.89
N ILE A 9 18.44 -1.87 4.36
CA ILE A 9 19.80 -1.36 4.65
C ILE A 9 19.97 0.07 4.10
N LEU A 10 19.40 0.39 2.93
CA LEU A 10 19.40 1.75 2.36
C LEU A 10 18.60 2.73 3.23
N ALA A 11 17.45 2.31 3.78
CA ALA A 11 16.66 3.11 4.70
C ALA A 11 17.40 3.40 6.02
N ILE A 12 18.12 2.41 6.56
CA ILE A 12 18.97 2.57 7.75
C ILE A 12 20.21 3.44 7.42
N GLY A 13 20.77 3.30 6.22
CA GLY A 13 21.90 4.10 5.74
C GLY A 13 21.54 5.59 5.58
N CYS A 14 20.36 5.91 5.06
CA CYS A 14 19.87 7.29 4.97
C CYS A 14 19.72 7.95 6.35
N LEU A 15 19.37 7.20 7.39
CA LEU A 15 19.32 7.71 8.77
C LEU A 15 20.72 8.01 9.33
N ALA A 16 21.76 7.28 8.90
CA ALA A 16 23.13 7.49 9.37
C ALA A 16 23.84 8.69 8.71
N PHE A 17 23.49 9.03 7.46
CA PHE A 17 24.07 10.20 6.76
C PHE A 17 23.44 11.56 7.15
N ALA A 18 22.38 11.56 7.95
CA ALA A 18 21.70 12.77 8.41
C ALA A 18 22.48 13.56 9.50
N ASN A 19 23.63 13.07 9.98
CA ASN A 19 24.48 13.77 10.94
C ASN A 19 25.59 14.64 10.30
N VAL A 20 25.53 14.88 8.99
CA VAL A 20 26.41 15.87 8.36
C VAL A 20 25.93 17.27 8.73
N ARG A 21 26.74 17.96 9.54
CA ARG A 21 26.63 19.36 9.96
C ARG A 21 25.91 20.22 8.92
N ALA A 22 24.74 20.73 9.31
CA ALA A 22 24.06 21.82 8.64
C ALA A 22 24.91 23.09 8.73
N GLY A 23 25.87 23.23 7.81
CA GLY A 23 26.53 24.49 7.52
C GLY A 23 25.65 25.29 6.56
N ASP A 24 24.97 26.29 7.11
CA ASP A 24 24.64 27.57 6.46
C ASP A 24 24.18 27.52 4.98
N PHE A 25 23.07 26.84 4.71
CA PHE A 25 22.25 27.14 3.53
C PHE A 25 21.17 28.14 3.95
N GLY A 26 21.53 29.42 3.94
CA GLY A 26 20.59 30.51 4.18
C GLY A 26 19.38 30.44 3.24
N ASN A 27 18.18 30.51 3.82
CA ASN A 27 16.91 30.97 3.23
C ASN A 27 16.68 30.73 1.71
N ILE A 28 16.93 29.53 1.20
CA ILE A 28 16.32 29.01 -0.04
C ILE A 28 15.24 27.97 0.33
N VAL A 29 14.49 28.23 1.40
CA VAL A 29 13.27 27.48 1.69
C VAL A 29 12.13 28.41 1.33
N GLY A 30 11.82 28.46 0.02
CA GLY A 30 10.56 29.04 -0.41
C GLY A 30 9.44 28.43 0.42
N THR A 31 8.55 29.26 0.96
CA THR A 31 7.27 28.77 1.46
C THR A 31 6.63 28.03 0.31
N ASP A 32 6.56 26.70 0.39
CA ASP A 32 6.26 25.82 -0.72
C ASP A 32 4.81 25.94 -1.25
N GLY A 33 4.01 26.84 -0.68
CA GLY A 33 2.62 27.07 -1.05
C GLY A 33 1.71 25.89 -0.75
N VAL A 34 2.26 24.77 -0.27
CA VAL A 34 1.53 23.54 0.04
C VAL A 34 0.92 23.64 1.45
N PRO A 35 -0.41 23.58 1.59
CA PRO A 35 -1.07 23.68 2.89
C PRO A 35 -0.62 22.57 3.85
N SER A 36 -0.39 22.90 5.12
CA SER A 36 -0.01 21.91 6.15
C SER A 36 -1.01 20.75 6.26
N ARG A 37 -2.30 21.04 6.05
CA ARG A 37 -3.35 20.02 6.01
C ARG A 37 -3.14 19.02 4.86
N PHE A 38 -2.76 19.49 3.69
CA PHE A 38 -2.46 18.61 2.55
C PHE A 38 -1.27 17.71 2.84
N LYS A 39 -0.18 18.29 3.39
CA LYS A 39 1.01 17.52 3.81
C LYS A 39 0.66 16.41 4.80
N ALA A 40 -0.17 16.71 5.80
CA ALA A 40 -0.61 15.72 6.78
C ALA A 40 -1.43 14.58 6.15
N GLU A 41 -2.34 14.89 5.23
CA GLU A 41 -3.15 13.89 4.52
C GLU A 41 -2.27 12.99 3.62
N VAL A 42 -1.30 13.57 2.91
CA VAL A 42 -0.31 12.82 2.12
C VAL A 42 0.54 11.91 3.02
N ASN A 43 1.00 12.41 4.17
CA ASN A 43 1.80 11.62 5.12
C ASN A 43 1.00 10.46 5.72
N ASN A 44 -0.27 10.69 6.09
CA ASN A 44 -1.16 9.65 6.57
C ASN A 44 -1.41 8.59 5.50
N PHE A 45 -1.60 9.01 4.24
CA PHE A 45 -1.80 8.08 3.14
C PHE A 45 -0.55 7.25 2.84
N MET A 46 0.62 7.88 2.82
CA MET A 46 1.90 7.19 2.71
C MET A 46 2.08 6.15 3.83
N LEU A 47 1.74 6.50 5.07
CA LEU A 47 1.78 5.55 6.19
C LEU A 47 0.81 4.38 5.97
N LYS A 48 -0.40 4.65 5.44
CA LYS A 48 -1.35 3.60 5.06
C LYS A 48 -0.76 2.64 4.03
N GLN A 49 -0.06 3.15 3.01
CA GLN A 49 0.59 2.30 2.00
C GLN A 49 1.62 1.35 2.63
N PHE A 50 2.46 1.85 3.54
CA PHE A 50 3.41 0.99 4.25
C PHE A 50 2.73 -0.02 5.18
N ASN A 51 1.65 0.36 5.85
CA ASN A 51 0.89 -0.56 6.70
C ASN A 51 0.23 -1.67 5.89
N LEU A 52 -0.39 -1.34 4.74
CA LEU A 52 -0.96 -2.34 3.82
C LEU A 52 0.13 -3.27 3.27
N SER A 53 1.29 -2.72 2.92
CA SER A 53 2.44 -3.53 2.51
C SER A 53 2.81 -4.57 3.55
N LEU A 54 2.96 -4.17 4.82
CA LEU A 54 3.30 -5.10 5.90
C LEU A 54 2.17 -6.08 6.20
N LYS A 55 0.91 -5.62 6.20
CA LYS A 55 -0.28 -6.49 6.33
C LYS A 55 -0.22 -7.60 5.31
N TYR A 56 -0.11 -7.28 4.03
CA TYR A 56 -0.11 -8.29 2.95
C TYR A 56 1.12 -9.19 2.97
N LEU A 57 2.28 -8.68 3.39
CA LEU A 57 3.47 -9.51 3.58
C LEU A 57 3.22 -10.60 4.64
N LEU A 58 2.70 -10.20 5.80
CA LEU A 58 2.48 -11.10 6.92
C LEU A 58 1.36 -12.11 6.62
N THR A 59 0.26 -11.63 6.02
CA THR A 59 -0.84 -12.49 5.54
C THR A 59 -0.33 -13.48 4.49
N GLY A 60 0.49 -13.03 3.53
CA GLY A 60 1.09 -13.90 2.52
C GLY A 60 2.01 -14.98 3.10
N VAL A 61 2.80 -14.65 4.12
CA VAL A 61 3.62 -15.63 4.85
C VAL A 61 2.76 -16.70 5.53
N ALA A 62 1.62 -16.31 6.11
CA ALA A 62 0.73 -17.25 6.76
C ALA A 62 0.02 -18.19 5.75
N TYR A 63 -0.40 -17.69 4.58
CA TYR A 63 -0.93 -18.53 3.48
C TYR A 63 0.11 -19.49 2.89
N GLY A 64 1.37 -19.06 2.81
CA GLY A 64 2.49 -19.88 2.32
C GLY A 64 3.05 -20.84 3.37
N SER A 65 2.50 -20.86 4.58
CA SER A 65 2.95 -21.76 5.65
C SER A 65 2.64 -23.23 5.32
N GLN A 66 3.38 -24.15 5.93
CA GLN A 66 3.15 -25.59 5.79
C GLN A 66 1.75 -26.05 6.25
N GLN A 67 1.08 -25.23 7.07
CA GLN A 67 -0.26 -25.51 7.56
C GLN A 67 -1.34 -25.19 6.51
N VAL A 68 -1.16 -24.11 5.75
CA VAL A 68 -2.17 -23.60 4.82
C VAL A 68 -1.90 -24.06 3.38
N GLN A 69 -0.63 -24.05 2.95
CA GLN A 69 -0.19 -24.52 1.62
C GLN A 69 -1.00 -23.92 0.46
N ARG A 70 -1.21 -22.60 0.48
CA ARG A 70 -1.85 -21.83 -0.59
C ARG A 70 -0.84 -20.86 -1.19
N ASN A 71 -0.02 -21.42 -2.07
CA ASN A 71 1.13 -20.71 -2.61
C ASN A 71 0.72 -19.62 -3.61
N GLY A 72 -0.42 -19.78 -4.29
CA GLY A 72 -0.97 -18.76 -5.18
C GLY A 72 -1.34 -17.49 -4.42
N MET A 73 -2.20 -17.63 -3.42
CA MET A 73 -2.60 -16.51 -2.56
C MET A 73 -1.39 -15.89 -1.85
N ALA A 74 -0.44 -16.71 -1.37
CA ALA A 74 0.79 -16.22 -0.76
C ALA A 74 1.64 -15.39 -1.73
N LYS A 75 1.75 -15.83 -2.99
CA LYS A 75 2.46 -15.11 -4.05
C LYS A 75 1.75 -13.81 -4.40
N TYR A 76 0.44 -13.85 -4.63
CA TYR A 76 -0.37 -12.67 -4.94
C TYR A 76 -0.28 -11.60 -3.84
N LEU A 77 -0.42 -12.00 -2.57
CA LEU A 77 -0.28 -11.09 -1.43
C LEU A 77 1.13 -10.51 -1.30
N ARG A 78 2.18 -11.28 -1.63
CA ARG A 78 3.54 -10.77 -1.66
C ARG A 78 3.74 -9.74 -2.77
N GLU A 79 3.18 -9.97 -3.95
CA GLU A 79 3.21 -8.99 -5.05
C GLU A 79 2.47 -7.70 -4.67
N LEU A 80 1.30 -7.80 -4.05
CA LEU A 80 0.58 -6.64 -3.52
C LEU A 80 1.40 -5.92 -2.44
N SER A 81 2.05 -6.65 -1.55
CA SER A 81 2.93 -6.07 -0.53
C SER A 81 4.06 -5.24 -1.14
N ASP A 82 4.75 -5.79 -2.15
CA ASP A 82 5.83 -5.10 -2.85
C ASP A 82 5.32 -3.88 -3.61
N GLN A 83 4.13 -3.96 -4.22
CA GLN A 83 3.48 -2.82 -4.89
C GLN A 83 3.17 -1.69 -3.91
N HIS A 84 2.52 -1.97 -2.77
CA HIS A 84 2.19 -0.95 -1.78
C HIS A 84 3.45 -0.35 -1.12
N TRP A 85 4.51 -1.16 -0.94
CA TRP A 85 5.81 -0.64 -0.51
C TRP A 85 6.36 0.36 -1.51
N SER A 86 6.41 -0.02 -2.80
CA SER A 86 6.88 0.85 -3.87
C SER A 86 6.07 2.14 -3.95
N GLN A 87 4.74 2.05 -3.83
CA GLN A 87 3.88 3.23 -3.80
C GLN A 87 4.24 4.13 -2.61
N GLY A 88 4.36 3.60 -1.40
CA GLY A 88 4.76 4.39 -0.22
C GLY A 88 6.08 5.13 -0.42
N ILE A 89 7.07 4.47 -1.05
CA ILE A 89 8.35 5.09 -1.41
C ILE A 89 8.19 6.18 -2.48
N ASP A 90 7.34 6.00 -3.48
CA ASP A 90 7.09 7.01 -4.50
C ASP A 90 6.41 8.25 -3.92
N PHE A 91 5.47 8.07 -2.99
CA PHE A 91 4.88 9.16 -2.21
C PHE A 91 5.94 9.91 -1.40
N LEU A 92 6.83 9.17 -0.72
CA LEU A 92 7.92 9.76 0.05
C LEU A 92 8.86 10.60 -0.85
N LYS A 93 9.24 10.07 -2.01
CA LYS A 93 10.06 10.79 -3.01
C LYS A 93 9.36 12.05 -3.49
N LYS A 94 8.08 11.95 -3.88
CA LYS A 94 7.30 13.09 -4.37
C LYS A 94 7.14 14.16 -3.29
N TYR A 95 6.92 13.75 -2.04
CA TYR A 95 6.83 14.63 -0.88
C TYR A 95 8.13 15.44 -0.67
N PHE A 96 9.29 14.79 -0.68
CA PHE A 96 10.57 15.48 -0.55
C PHE A 96 10.93 16.34 -1.76
N ALA A 97 10.52 15.93 -2.97
CA ALA A 97 10.73 16.73 -4.18
C ALA A 97 9.98 18.08 -4.16
N ARG A 98 8.91 18.20 -3.38
CA ARG A 98 8.08 19.41 -3.24
C ARG A 98 8.33 20.15 -1.92
N SER A 99 9.52 20.01 -1.32
CA SER A 99 9.97 20.69 -0.09
C SER A 99 9.37 20.19 1.23
N GLY A 100 8.81 18.97 1.24
CA GLY A 100 8.46 18.28 2.49
C GLY A 100 9.67 18.16 3.42
N ARG A 101 9.48 18.38 4.73
CA ARG A 101 10.58 18.27 5.71
C ARG A 101 10.56 16.90 6.35
N ILE A 102 11.74 16.36 6.67
CA ILE A 102 11.86 15.05 7.35
C ILE A 102 11.10 15.04 8.68
N ASN A 103 11.11 16.17 9.41
CA ASN A 103 10.42 16.30 10.69
C ASN A 103 8.88 16.22 10.58
N ASP A 104 8.33 16.36 9.39
CA ASP A 104 6.89 16.29 9.15
C ASP A 104 6.43 14.84 8.89
N VAL A 105 7.38 13.91 8.69
CA VAL A 105 7.11 12.51 8.36
C VAL A 105 7.23 11.63 9.61
N PHE A 106 6.18 10.89 9.91
CA PHE A 106 6.14 9.92 11.00
C PHE A 106 6.10 8.49 10.45
N PHE A 107 7.13 7.70 10.76
CA PHE A 107 7.20 6.29 10.42
C PHE A 107 6.83 5.44 11.64
N ASN A 108 5.54 5.33 11.93
CA ASN A 108 5.03 4.40 12.94
C ASN A 108 4.23 3.29 12.27
N PHE A 109 4.94 2.24 11.86
CA PHE A 109 4.36 1.13 11.12
C PHE A 109 3.65 0.15 12.06
N ASN A 110 2.44 -0.26 11.68
CA ASN A 110 1.67 -1.27 12.39
C ASN A 110 1.21 -2.33 11.39
N GLY A 111 2.10 -3.28 11.09
CA GLY A 111 1.77 -4.47 10.32
C GLY A 111 1.23 -5.55 11.24
N LYS A 112 -0.03 -5.91 11.08
CA LYS A 112 -0.62 -7.08 11.75
C LYS A 112 -1.01 -8.10 10.69
N ASN A 113 -0.83 -9.38 11.02
CA ASN A 113 -1.45 -10.45 10.25
C ASN A 113 -2.97 -10.43 10.53
N GLU A 114 -3.78 -10.46 9.48
CA GLU A 114 -5.25 -10.49 9.59
C GLU A 114 -5.85 -11.87 9.28
N ILE A 115 -5.03 -12.91 9.10
CA ILE A 115 -5.62 -14.26 9.01
C ILE A 115 -6.19 -14.65 10.37
N HIS A 116 -7.51 -14.59 10.46
CA HIS A 116 -8.27 -15.37 11.41
C HIS A 116 -8.22 -16.82 10.94
N LEU A 117 -7.20 -17.57 11.39
CA LEU A 117 -7.18 -19.02 11.26
C LEU A 117 -8.28 -19.54 12.19
N VAL A 118 -9.53 -19.41 11.76
CA VAL A 118 -10.63 -20.13 12.39
C VAL A 118 -10.26 -21.60 12.22
N PRO A 119 -10.34 -22.42 13.29
CA PRO A 119 -10.18 -23.86 13.16
C PRO A 119 -11.41 -24.44 12.44
N THR A 120 -11.59 -24.07 11.17
CA THR A 120 -12.60 -24.61 10.27
C THR A 120 -11.91 -25.62 9.36
N ASN A 121 -12.57 -26.74 9.11
CA ASN A 121 -12.12 -27.70 8.09
C ASN A 121 -12.27 -27.13 6.66
N ASP A 122 -12.91 -25.97 6.51
CA ASP A 122 -13.13 -25.30 5.22
C ASP A 122 -12.24 -24.05 5.09
N MET A 123 -11.20 -24.17 4.27
CA MET A 123 -10.29 -23.09 3.91
C MET A 123 -10.89 -22.09 2.91
N ARG A 124 -12.09 -22.34 2.36
CA ARG A 124 -12.72 -21.43 1.42
C ARG A 124 -13.21 -20.14 2.08
N ILE A 125 -13.74 -20.24 3.29
CA ILE A 125 -14.24 -19.09 4.07
C ILE A 125 -13.11 -18.07 4.30
N PRO A 126 -11.97 -18.42 4.96
CA PRO A 126 -10.90 -17.46 5.19
C PRO A 126 -10.29 -16.93 3.89
N TYR A 127 -10.31 -17.72 2.81
CA TYR A 127 -9.84 -17.29 1.49
C TYR A 127 -10.73 -16.18 0.91
N ILE A 128 -12.05 -16.35 0.93
CA ILE A 128 -13.02 -15.34 0.48
C ILE A 128 -12.91 -14.09 1.35
N GLU A 129 -12.91 -14.25 2.68
CA GLU A 129 -12.77 -13.14 3.63
C GLU A 129 -11.51 -12.32 3.33
N THR A 130 -10.37 -12.98 3.06
CA THR A 130 -9.15 -12.26 2.68
C THR A 130 -9.31 -11.49 1.37
N LEU A 131 -9.95 -12.08 0.35
CA LEU A 131 -10.20 -11.37 -0.92
C LEU A 131 -11.13 -10.17 -0.74
N GLU A 132 -12.15 -10.30 0.12
CA GLU A 132 -13.06 -9.20 0.47
C GLU A 132 -12.34 -8.09 1.22
N ASP A 133 -11.44 -8.42 2.15
CA ASP A 133 -10.60 -7.45 2.85
C ASP A 133 -9.67 -6.71 1.88
N LEU A 134 -9.02 -7.41 0.94
CA LEU A 134 -8.22 -6.79 -0.12
C LEU A 134 -9.05 -5.83 -0.99
N HIS A 135 -10.28 -6.24 -1.32
CA HIS A 135 -11.19 -5.43 -2.14
C HIS A 135 -11.60 -4.16 -1.39
N LYS A 136 -11.91 -4.29 -0.10
CA LYS A 136 -12.23 -3.16 0.78
C LYS A 136 -11.05 -2.21 0.94
N ASP A 137 -9.86 -2.73 1.24
CA ASP A 137 -8.64 -1.94 1.37
C ASP A 137 -8.38 -1.11 0.10
N SER A 138 -8.48 -1.74 -1.08
CA SER A 138 -8.31 -1.08 -2.38
C SER A 138 -9.38 0.00 -2.62
N GLY A 139 -10.64 -0.27 -2.25
CA GLY A 139 -11.72 0.72 -2.33
C GLY A 139 -11.48 1.94 -1.42
N GLU A 140 -10.96 1.72 -0.21
CA GLU A 140 -10.57 2.81 0.68
C GLU A 140 -9.40 3.62 0.12
N VAL A 141 -8.42 2.96 -0.50
CA VAL A 141 -7.28 3.62 -1.16
C VAL A 141 -7.77 4.54 -2.28
N ILE A 142 -8.67 4.08 -3.14
CA ILE A 142 -9.30 4.91 -4.19
C ILE A 142 -10.02 6.12 -3.59
N SER A 143 -10.79 5.91 -2.52
CA SER A 143 -11.51 7.00 -1.85
C SER A 143 -10.56 8.09 -1.35
N ILE A 144 -9.43 7.70 -0.76
CA ILE A 144 -8.41 8.64 -0.29
C ILE A 144 -7.71 9.34 -1.46
N LEU A 145 -7.35 8.62 -2.53
CA LEU A 145 -6.75 9.20 -3.72
C LEU A 145 -7.67 10.24 -4.38
N ASN A 146 -8.96 9.93 -4.52
CA ASN A 146 -9.95 10.87 -5.04
C ASN A 146 -10.11 12.11 -4.14
N LYS A 147 -10.04 11.94 -2.81
CA LYS A 147 -10.05 13.06 -1.87
C LYS A 147 -8.81 13.94 -2.06
N LEU A 148 -7.62 13.34 -2.14
CA LEU A 148 -6.36 14.05 -2.36
C LEU A 148 -6.31 14.76 -3.71
N HIS A 149 -6.80 14.12 -4.78
CA HIS A 149 -6.99 14.72 -6.09
C HIS A 149 -7.86 15.97 -5.99
N LYS A 150 -9.06 15.85 -5.40
CA LYS A 150 -9.98 16.99 -5.21
C LYS A 150 -9.37 18.12 -4.40
N ILE A 151 -8.52 17.83 -3.41
CA ILE A 151 -7.82 18.87 -2.65
C ILE A 151 -6.80 19.59 -3.54
N SER A 152 -6.11 18.85 -4.41
CA SER A 152 -5.06 19.37 -5.30
C SER A 152 -5.61 20.13 -6.50
N ASP A 153 -6.85 19.83 -6.92
CA ASP A 153 -7.48 20.45 -8.08
C ASP A 153 -8.29 21.72 -7.73
N LYS A 154 -8.47 22.03 -6.44
CA LYS A 154 -9.30 23.16 -5.99
C LYS A 154 -8.67 24.52 -6.32
N HIS A 155 -9.42 25.37 -7.00
CA HIS A 155 -8.93 26.66 -7.51
C HIS A 155 -8.80 27.78 -6.45
N ASP A 156 -9.46 27.68 -5.29
CA ASP A 156 -9.56 28.81 -4.34
C ASP A 156 -8.42 28.87 -3.30
N ASP A 157 -8.03 27.73 -2.71
CA ASP A 157 -7.08 27.67 -1.58
C ASP A 157 -5.74 27.00 -1.91
N PHE A 158 -5.71 26.07 -2.88
CA PHE A 158 -4.53 25.30 -3.26
C PHE A 158 -4.78 24.53 -4.56
N HIS A 159 -4.10 24.94 -5.64
CA HIS A 159 -4.14 24.26 -6.93
C HIS A 159 -2.75 23.75 -7.31
N ASP A 160 -2.59 22.43 -7.41
CA ASP A 160 -1.36 21.75 -7.80
C ASP A 160 -1.69 20.59 -8.77
N ALA A 161 -1.68 20.91 -10.07
CA ALA A 161 -1.98 19.96 -11.14
C ALA A 161 -1.02 18.76 -11.18
N ASP A 162 0.22 18.93 -10.72
CA ASP A 162 1.22 17.86 -10.68
C ASP A 162 0.87 16.83 -9.61
N TRP A 163 0.41 17.27 -8.43
CA TRP A 163 -0.16 16.37 -7.42
C TRP A 163 -1.49 15.75 -7.86
N ALA A 164 -2.37 16.52 -8.48
CA ALA A 164 -3.65 16.01 -8.98
C ALA A 164 -3.44 14.84 -9.96
N HIS A 165 -2.63 15.06 -11.00
CA HIS A 165 -2.27 14.02 -11.99
C HIS A 165 -1.57 12.82 -11.33
N PHE A 166 -0.68 13.05 -10.37
CA PHE A 166 0.01 11.98 -9.63
C PHE A 166 -0.96 11.06 -8.87
N PHE A 167 -2.05 11.61 -8.33
CA PHE A 167 -3.09 10.84 -7.65
C PHE A 167 -4.02 10.12 -8.62
N GLU A 168 -4.37 10.76 -9.74
CA GLU A 168 -5.22 10.18 -10.79
C GLU A 168 -4.60 8.89 -11.36
N GLU A 169 -3.32 8.93 -11.77
CA GLU A 169 -2.61 7.77 -12.33
C GLU A 169 -2.60 6.57 -11.35
N ARG A 170 -2.57 6.85 -10.05
CA ARG A 170 -2.61 5.82 -9.01
C ARG A 170 -4.03 5.30 -8.79
N ALA A 171 -5.03 6.19 -8.82
CA ALA A 171 -6.42 5.80 -8.67
C ALA A 171 -6.85 4.85 -9.79
N GLU A 172 -6.41 5.07 -11.03
CA GLU A 172 -6.68 4.17 -12.16
C GLU A 172 -6.17 2.74 -11.91
N LYS A 173 -4.93 2.60 -11.43
CA LYS A 173 -4.33 1.29 -11.10
C LYS A 173 -5.10 0.58 -9.98
N GLU A 174 -5.55 1.33 -8.98
CA GLU A 174 -6.35 0.78 -7.88
C GLU A 174 -7.76 0.35 -8.35
N VAL A 175 -8.38 1.10 -9.28
CA VAL A 175 -9.68 0.73 -9.87
C VAL A 175 -9.58 -0.60 -10.62
N GLU A 176 -8.52 -0.81 -11.40
CA GLU A 176 -8.31 -2.10 -12.07
C GLU A 176 -8.14 -3.23 -11.06
N ARG A 177 -7.42 -3.00 -9.96
CA ARG A 177 -7.29 -3.98 -8.88
C ARG A 177 -8.63 -4.32 -8.23
N VAL A 178 -9.46 -3.33 -7.93
CA VAL A 178 -10.81 -3.53 -7.38
C VAL A 178 -11.65 -4.41 -8.30
N ARG A 179 -11.57 -4.18 -9.61
CA ARG A 179 -12.25 -4.99 -10.64
C ARG A 179 -11.72 -6.43 -10.65
N GLN A 180 -10.40 -6.61 -10.65
CA GLN A 180 -9.75 -7.92 -10.62
C GLN A 180 -10.16 -8.72 -9.37
N LEU A 181 -10.08 -8.11 -8.19
CA LEU A 181 -10.46 -8.72 -6.90
C LEU A 181 -11.94 -9.12 -6.89
N LYS A 182 -12.83 -8.28 -7.44
CA LYS A 182 -14.24 -8.64 -7.56
C LYS A 182 -14.44 -9.85 -8.48
N GLY A 183 -13.69 -9.91 -9.57
CA GLY A 183 -13.65 -11.08 -10.47
C GLY A 183 -13.22 -12.36 -9.75
N PHE A 184 -12.18 -12.28 -8.91
CA PHE A 184 -11.72 -13.39 -8.07
C PHE A 184 -12.80 -13.88 -7.09
N ILE A 185 -13.42 -12.96 -6.35
CA ILE A 185 -14.51 -13.29 -5.41
C ILE A 185 -15.66 -13.98 -6.14
N THR A 186 -16.16 -13.39 -7.21
CA THR A 186 -17.29 -13.96 -7.97
C THR A 186 -16.94 -15.31 -8.63
N THR A 187 -15.69 -15.50 -9.06
CA THR A 187 -15.25 -16.80 -9.60
C THR A 187 -15.26 -17.86 -8.51
N LEU A 188 -14.70 -17.56 -7.34
CA LEU A 188 -14.64 -18.49 -6.21
C LEU A 188 -16.02 -18.80 -5.61
N GLU A 189 -16.94 -17.84 -5.63
CA GLU A 189 -18.36 -18.02 -5.26
C GLU A 189 -19.08 -19.00 -6.20
N LYS A 190 -18.80 -18.93 -7.50
CA LYS A 190 -19.43 -19.78 -8.53
C LYS A 190 -18.81 -21.17 -8.66
N MET A 191 -17.57 -21.35 -8.20
CA MET A 191 -16.91 -22.65 -8.19
C MET A 191 -17.60 -23.61 -7.22
N SER A 192 -17.55 -24.91 -7.54
CA SER A 192 -18.08 -25.96 -6.66
C SER A 192 -17.42 -25.91 -5.28
N ASN A 193 -18.15 -26.25 -4.21
CA ASN A 193 -17.65 -26.38 -2.84
C ASN A 193 -16.74 -27.62 -2.67
N SER A 194 -15.72 -27.74 -3.51
CA SER A 194 -14.74 -28.82 -3.51
C SER A 194 -13.36 -28.26 -3.21
N SER A 195 -12.59 -28.98 -2.39
CA SER A 195 -11.19 -28.64 -2.10
C SER A 195 -10.33 -28.59 -3.37
N LEU A 196 -10.67 -29.39 -4.38
CA LEU A 196 -10.01 -29.37 -5.69
C LEU A 196 -10.23 -28.05 -6.42
N ALA A 197 -11.45 -27.51 -6.38
CA ALA A 197 -11.77 -26.26 -7.06
C ALA A 197 -10.98 -25.09 -6.45
N LEU A 198 -10.89 -25.05 -5.11
CA LEU A 198 -10.06 -24.06 -4.41
C LEU A 198 -8.56 -24.21 -4.75
N HIS A 199 -8.07 -25.45 -4.87
CA HIS A 199 -6.67 -25.69 -5.24
C HIS A 199 -6.35 -25.23 -6.67
N VAL A 200 -7.23 -25.52 -7.62
CA VAL A 200 -7.11 -25.05 -9.01
C VAL A 200 -7.20 -23.53 -9.07
N PHE A 201 -8.11 -22.92 -8.32
CA PHE A 201 -8.21 -21.47 -8.21
C PHE A 201 -6.90 -20.85 -7.69
N ASP A 202 -6.35 -21.38 -6.60
CA ASP A 202 -5.06 -20.92 -6.03
C ASP A 202 -3.93 -21.04 -7.06
N SER A 203 -3.91 -22.05 -7.94
CA SER A 203 -2.86 -22.13 -8.96
C SER A 203 -2.93 -21.07 -10.06
N HIS A 204 -4.08 -20.39 -10.20
CA HIS A 204 -4.35 -19.43 -11.28
C HIS A 204 -4.39 -17.97 -10.81
N ILE A 205 -4.27 -17.71 -9.51
CA ILE A 205 -4.24 -16.37 -8.93
C ILE A 205 -2.82 -15.77 -8.89
#